data_AF-A0A061I961-F1
#
_entry.id   AF-A0A061I961-F1
#
_cell.length_a   1.000
_cell.length_b   1.000
_cell.length_c   1.000
_cell.angle_alpha   90.00
_cell.angle_beta   90.00
_cell.angle_gamma   90.00
#
_symmetry.space_group_name_H-M   'P 1'
#
loop_
_entity.id
_entity.type
_entity.pdbx_description
1 polymer ?
#
loop_
_entity_poly.entity_id
_entity_poly.type
_entity_poly.pdbx_seq_one_letter_code
_entity_poly.pdbx_strand_id
1 'polypeptide(L)'
;MKDADTVFSEEPHSSLYFVNASLQEVVFASTSGTLVPCPAAGIPPVTLRWYLATGEEIYDVPGIRHVHPNGTLQIFPFPPSSFSTLIHDNTYYCTAENPSGKIRSQDVHIKAGEYPSALGLLGREENDRMAEDLGTSSAHVDTADADGGSDPSLDFSVLECWNSI
;
A
#
# COMPACT_ATOMS: atom_id res chain seq x y z
N MET A 1 58.52 6.54 27.05
CA MET A 1 57.35 6.34 26.19
C MET A 1 56.13 6.57 27.05
N LYS A 2 55.28 7.55 26.70
CA LYS A 2 54.03 7.84 27.42
C LYS A 2 52.98 6.84 26.93
N ASP A 3 52.41 6.09 27.85
CA ASP A 3 51.19 5.34 27.62
C ASP A 3 50.10 6.34 27.23
N ALA A 4 49.59 6.19 26.01
CA ALA A 4 48.44 6.93 25.53
C ALA A 4 47.20 6.17 26.00
N ASP A 5 46.76 6.47 27.23
CA ASP A 5 45.42 6.08 27.67
C ASP A 5 44.41 6.76 26.75
N THR A 6 43.80 5.97 25.86
CA THR A 6 42.60 6.33 25.13
C THR A 6 41.51 6.63 26.15
N VAL A 7 41.32 7.91 26.44
CA VAL A 7 40.17 8.44 27.16
C VAL A 7 38.93 8.12 26.31
N PHE A 8 38.28 6.99 26.59
CA PHE A 8 36.88 6.83 26.25
C PHE A 8 36.11 7.73 27.20
N SER A 9 35.82 8.96 26.77
CA SER A 9 34.76 9.74 27.38
C SER A 9 33.46 8.96 27.20
N GLU A 10 33.03 8.22 28.22
CA GLU A 10 31.61 7.87 28.35
C GLU A 10 30.84 9.18 28.46
N GLU A 11 30.23 9.59 27.35
CA GLU A 11 29.41 10.79 27.31
C GLU A 11 28.10 10.48 28.08
N PRO A 12 27.81 11.15 29.22
CA PRO A 12 26.85 10.66 30.21
C PRO A 12 25.37 10.70 29.81
N HIS A 13 25.04 10.95 28.54
CA HIS A 13 23.66 11.11 28.06
C HIS A 13 23.38 10.41 26.72
N SER A 14 24.30 9.56 26.25
CA SER A 14 24.16 8.90 24.96
C SER A 14 23.19 7.70 25.07
N SER A 15 22.11 7.69 24.29
CA SER A 15 21.03 6.72 24.40
C SER A 15 20.33 6.47 23.06
N LEU A 16 19.75 5.28 22.94
CA LEU A 16 18.92 4.84 21.82
C LEU A 16 17.58 4.35 22.39
N TYR A 17 16.47 4.71 21.74
CA TYR A 17 15.14 4.37 22.21
C TYR A 17 14.14 4.25 21.06
N PHE A 18 13.06 3.50 21.29
CA PHE A 18 11.97 3.37 20.33
C PHE A 18 10.97 4.51 20.49
N VAL A 19 10.47 5.03 19.37
CA VAL A 19 9.40 6.03 19.33
C VAL A 19 8.18 5.42 18.68
N ASN A 20 7.00 5.58 19.27
CA ASN A 20 5.75 5.10 18.69
C ASN A 20 5.79 3.62 18.23
N ALA A 21 6.32 2.73 19.07
CA ALA A 21 6.56 1.30 18.78
C ALA A 21 5.29 0.45 18.51
N SER A 22 4.14 1.06 18.28
CA SER A 22 2.87 0.37 17.97
C SER A 22 2.51 0.38 16.47
N LEU A 23 3.30 1.05 15.62
CA LEU A 23 3.07 1.08 14.17
C LEU A 23 3.55 -0.22 13.52
N GLN A 24 2.73 -1.26 13.56
CA GLN A 24 3.02 -2.56 12.94
C GLN A 24 2.55 -2.63 11.48
N GLU A 25 1.54 -1.84 11.11
CA GLU A 25 0.97 -1.81 9.76
C GLU A 25 0.60 -0.38 9.34
N VAL A 26 0.87 -0.04 8.09
CA VAL A 26 0.53 1.22 7.45
C VAL A 26 -0.20 0.91 6.14
N VAL A 27 -1.51 1.11 6.14
CA VAL A 27 -2.33 1.03 4.93
C VAL A 27 -2.57 2.43 4.38
N PHE A 28 -2.31 2.62 3.08
CA PHE A 28 -2.43 3.93 2.43
C PHE A 28 -3.07 3.84 1.05
N ALA A 29 -3.65 4.94 0.55
CA ALA A 29 -4.18 5.00 -0.81
C ALA A 29 -3.08 5.28 -1.83
N SER A 30 -3.04 4.53 -2.93
CA SER A 30 -2.05 4.72 -4.00
C SER A 30 -2.06 6.12 -4.60
N THR A 31 -3.19 6.83 -4.56
CA THR A 31 -3.33 8.20 -5.06
C THR A 31 -2.75 9.27 -4.13
N SER A 32 -2.59 8.99 -2.84
CA SER A 32 -2.02 9.93 -1.85
C SER A 32 -0.59 9.61 -1.45
N GLY A 33 -0.17 8.34 -1.55
CA GLY A 33 1.10 7.90 -0.98
C GLY A 33 1.06 7.88 0.56
N THR A 34 2.23 7.78 1.19
CA THR A 34 2.37 7.79 2.65
C THR A 34 3.74 8.29 3.13
N LEU A 35 3.81 8.69 4.40
CA LEU A 35 5.02 9.07 5.12
C LEU A 35 5.10 8.23 6.39
N VAL A 36 6.17 7.46 6.54
CA VAL A 36 6.38 6.56 7.68
C VAL A 36 7.62 7.02 8.46
N PRO A 37 7.45 7.66 9.62
CA PRO A 37 8.60 8.04 10.45
C PRO A 37 9.28 6.80 11.02
N CYS A 38 10.61 6.81 11.15
CA CYS A 38 11.33 5.71 11.78
C CYS A 38 10.94 5.60 13.26
N PRO A 39 10.44 4.44 13.73
CA PRO A 39 10.07 4.21 15.12
C PRO A 39 11.27 4.00 16.07
N ALA A 40 12.44 4.57 15.74
CA ALA A 40 13.64 4.55 16.56
C ALA A 40 14.35 5.92 16.49
N ALA A 41 14.93 6.33 17.62
CA ALA A 41 15.64 7.60 17.77
C ALA A 41 16.76 7.46 18.80
N GLY A 42 17.53 8.53 18.98
CA GLY A 42 18.58 8.58 19.98
C GLY A 42 19.15 9.97 20.18
N ILE A 43 19.91 10.12 21.26
CA ILE A 43 20.65 11.31 21.65
C ILE A 43 22.10 10.87 21.87
N PRO A 44 23.13 11.53 21.32
CA PRO A 44 23.06 12.58 20.29
C PRO A 44 22.36 12.10 19.00
N PRO A 45 22.01 13.01 18.06
CA PRO A 45 21.26 12.67 16.85
C PRO A 45 21.80 11.43 16.13
N VAL A 46 20.88 10.55 15.77
CA VAL A 46 21.17 9.25 15.16
C VAL A 46 21.23 9.32 13.65
N THR A 47 22.02 8.45 13.05
CA THR A 47 21.90 8.10 11.63
C THR A 47 20.75 7.10 11.49
N LEU A 48 19.77 7.44 10.65
CA LEU A 48 18.58 6.62 10.38
C LEU A 48 18.71 5.97 9.01
N ARG A 49 18.46 4.66 8.94
CA ARG A 49 18.46 3.88 7.69
C ARG A 49 17.26 2.95 7.66
N TRP A 50 16.80 2.64 6.45
CA TRP A 50 15.66 1.75 6.22
C TRP A 50 16.09 0.50 5.46
N TYR A 51 15.44 -0.60 5.78
CA TYR A 51 15.73 -1.91 5.26
C TYR A 51 14.44 -2.65 4.95
N LEU A 52 14.49 -3.56 3.99
CA LEU A 52 13.50 -4.61 3.83
C LEU A 52 13.65 -5.63 4.95
N ALA A 53 12.58 -6.32 5.32
CA ALA A 53 12.63 -7.42 6.29
C ALA A 53 13.62 -8.54 5.91
N THR A 54 13.98 -8.63 4.62
CA THR A 54 15.04 -9.53 4.10
C THR A 54 16.45 -9.11 4.49
N GLY A 55 16.64 -7.91 5.03
CA GLY A 55 17.93 -7.36 5.45
C GLY A 55 18.60 -6.44 4.43
N GLU A 56 18.01 -6.26 3.24
CA GLU A 56 18.53 -5.37 2.21
C GLU A 56 18.27 -3.90 2.56
N GLU A 57 19.30 -3.05 2.47
CA GLU A 57 19.13 -1.60 2.61
C GLU A 57 18.33 -1.04 1.44
N ILE A 58 17.32 -0.22 1.72
CA ILE A 58 16.53 0.39 0.64
C ILE A 58 17.22 1.63 0.10
N TYR A 59 17.12 1.79 -1.21
CA TYR A 59 17.61 2.98 -1.91
C TYR A 59 16.45 3.82 -2.43
N ASP A 60 16.72 5.10 -2.61
CA ASP A 60 15.79 6.03 -3.24
C ASP A 60 15.47 5.59 -4.67
N VAL A 61 14.19 5.64 -5.00
CA VAL A 61 13.71 5.39 -6.35
C VAL A 61 12.91 6.63 -6.77
N PRO A 62 13.41 7.44 -7.72
CA PRO A 62 12.78 8.70 -8.10
C PRO A 62 11.29 8.52 -8.43
N GLY A 63 10.44 9.30 -7.77
CA GLY A 63 8.99 9.28 -7.98
C GLY A 63 8.26 8.07 -7.40
N ILE A 64 8.93 7.16 -6.69
CA ILE A 64 8.32 5.97 -6.08
C ILE A 64 8.57 5.92 -4.57
N ARG A 65 9.83 6.02 -4.14
CA ARG A 65 10.17 6.07 -2.70
C ARG A 65 11.38 6.94 -2.42
N HIS A 66 11.42 7.58 -1.26
CA HIS A 66 12.55 8.37 -0.79
C HIS A 66 12.71 8.27 0.73
N VAL A 67 13.94 8.18 1.22
CA VAL A 67 14.25 8.27 2.65
C VAL A 67 14.75 9.67 2.97
N HIS A 68 13.97 10.40 3.77
CA HIS A 68 14.34 11.74 4.22
C HIS A 68 15.50 11.68 5.23
N PRO A 69 16.34 12.73 5.33
CA PRO A 69 17.42 12.81 6.32
C PRO A 69 16.94 12.72 7.78
N ASN A 70 15.67 13.04 8.04
CA ASN A 70 15.04 12.87 9.35
C ASN A 70 14.60 11.42 9.64
N GLY A 71 14.90 10.47 8.74
CA GLY A 71 14.56 9.06 8.82
C GLY A 71 13.11 8.73 8.46
N THR A 72 12.36 9.63 7.85
CA THR A 72 11.01 9.34 7.34
C THR A 72 11.10 8.65 5.98
N LEU A 73 10.49 7.47 5.85
CA LEU A 73 10.30 6.80 4.57
C LEU A 73 9.06 7.38 3.88
N GLN A 74 9.25 7.99 2.72
CA GLN A 74 8.19 8.45 1.85
C GLN A 74 7.93 7.45 0.74
N ILE A 75 6.67 7.07 0.57
CA ILE A 75 6.17 6.38 -0.62
C ILE A 75 5.29 7.37 -1.38
N PHE A 76 5.64 7.64 -2.64
CA PHE A 76 4.92 8.62 -3.46
C PHE A 76 3.60 8.03 -3.99
N PRO A 77 2.65 8.89 -4.39
CA PRO A 77 1.52 8.46 -5.19
C PRO A 77 1.95 7.73 -6.46
N PHE A 78 1.22 6.68 -6.84
CA PHE A 78 1.56 5.86 -8.00
C PHE A 78 0.30 5.36 -8.72
N PRO A 79 0.31 5.24 -10.07
CA PRO A 79 -0.80 4.63 -10.82
C PRO A 79 -0.86 3.11 -10.59
N PRO A 80 -2.02 2.46 -10.75
CA PRO A 80 -2.14 1.01 -10.59
C PRO A 80 -1.14 0.20 -11.44
N SER A 81 -0.79 0.70 -12.64
CA SER A 81 0.18 0.06 -13.54
C SER A 81 1.61 0.00 -13.02
N SER A 82 1.98 0.83 -12.03
CA SER A 82 3.31 0.82 -11.40
C SER A 82 3.29 0.17 -10.02
N PHE A 83 2.23 -0.59 -9.70
CA PHE A 83 2.20 -1.37 -8.47
C PHE A 83 3.38 -2.37 -8.45
N SER A 84 3.95 -2.55 -7.26
CA SER A 84 5.11 -3.41 -7.04
C SER A 84 5.00 -3.91 -5.61
N THR A 85 4.88 -5.22 -5.42
CA THR A 85 4.82 -5.81 -4.08
C THR A 85 6.07 -5.46 -3.27
N LEU A 86 7.24 -5.40 -3.90
CA LEU A 86 8.49 -5.03 -3.23
C LEU A 86 8.44 -3.67 -2.53
N ILE A 87 7.64 -2.73 -3.04
CA ILE A 87 7.57 -1.36 -2.52
C ILE A 87 6.26 -1.09 -1.79
N HIS A 88 5.15 -1.44 -2.43
CA HIS A 88 3.79 -1.06 -2.05
C HIS A 88 3.06 -2.13 -1.24
N ASP A 89 3.61 -3.32 -1.04
CA ASP A 89 3.06 -4.37 -0.17
C ASP A 89 4.20 -5.21 0.41
N ASN A 90 4.95 -4.63 1.36
CA ASN A 90 6.14 -5.25 1.92
C ASN A 90 6.39 -4.83 3.36
N THR A 91 7.27 -5.56 4.03
CA THR A 91 7.66 -5.32 5.41
C THR A 91 9.03 -4.66 5.47
N TYR A 92 9.11 -3.58 6.25
CA TYR A 92 10.28 -2.76 6.42
C TYR A 92 10.70 -2.70 7.89
N TYR A 93 11.96 -2.35 8.14
CA TYR A 93 12.40 -1.91 9.45
C TYR A 93 13.40 -0.77 9.30
N CYS A 94 13.51 0.08 10.33
CA CYS A 94 14.54 1.10 10.38
C CYS A 94 15.60 0.77 11.44
N THR A 95 16.79 1.34 11.27
CA THR A 95 17.83 1.31 12.29
C THR A 95 18.20 2.72 12.71
N ALA A 96 18.43 2.91 14.01
CA ALA A 96 19.00 4.12 14.57
C ALA A 96 20.39 3.83 15.13
N GLU A 97 21.38 4.62 14.71
CA GLU A 97 22.79 4.43 15.04
C GLU A 97 23.44 5.73 15.52
N ASN A 98 24.11 5.68 16.67
CA ASN A 98 24.94 6.74 17.22
C ASN A 98 26.17 6.12 17.92
N PRO A 99 27.08 6.91 18.52
CA PRO A 99 28.25 6.35 19.21
C PRO A 99 27.93 5.39 20.35
N SER A 100 26.72 5.42 20.93
CA SER A 100 26.27 4.46 21.95
C SER A 100 25.99 3.08 21.39
N GLY A 101 25.75 2.96 20.07
CA GLY A 101 25.47 1.70 19.40
C GLY A 101 24.41 1.82 18.31
N LYS A 102 23.72 0.70 18.05
CA LYS A 102 22.72 0.56 17.00
C LYS A 102 21.51 -0.25 17.49
N ILE A 103 20.31 0.26 17.25
CA ILE A 103 19.05 -0.48 17.46
C ILE A 103 18.31 -0.69 16.14
N ARG A 104 17.59 -1.81 16.06
CA ARG A 104 16.67 -2.16 14.98
C ARG A 104 15.24 -2.00 15.48
N SER A 105 14.39 -1.31 14.71
CA SER A 105 12.98 -1.20 15.04
C SER A 105 12.23 -2.53 14.94
N GLN A 106 10.99 -2.52 15.40
CA GLN A 106 10.00 -3.51 14.99
C GLN A 106 9.70 -3.39 13.48
N ASP A 107 9.12 -4.46 12.96
CA ASP A 107 8.74 -4.56 11.56
C ASP A 107 7.47 -3.74 11.30
N VAL A 108 7.49 -3.00 10.20
CA VAL A 108 6.39 -2.16 9.74
C VAL A 108 5.94 -2.69 8.38
N HIS A 109 4.74 -3.26 8.33
CA HIS A 109 4.13 -3.71 7.09
C HIS A 109 3.49 -2.51 6.37
N ILE A 110 3.96 -2.17 5.17
CA ILE A 110 3.46 -1.06 4.37
C ILE A 110 2.68 -1.64 3.20
N LYS A 111 1.40 -1.29 3.12
CA LYS A 111 0.48 -1.81 2.11
C LYS A 111 -0.33 -0.70 1.46
N ALA A 112 -0.29 -0.64 0.14
CA ALA A 112 -1.22 0.15 -0.64
C ALA A 112 -2.58 -0.56 -0.63
N GLY A 113 -3.56 0.08 -0.03
CA GLY A 113 -4.95 -0.31 -0.10
C GLY A 113 -5.61 0.40 -1.27
N GLU A 114 -6.35 -0.37 -2.07
CA GLU A 114 -7.35 0.20 -2.95
C GLU A 114 -8.55 0.57 -2.09
N TYR A 115 -8.46 1.69 -1.35
CA TYR A 115 -9.70 2.29 -0.88
C TYR A 115 -10.35 2.92 -2.09
N PRO A 116 -11.54 2.43 -2.52
CA PRO A 116 -12.39 3.25 -3.36
C PRO A 116 -12.60 4.55 -2.61
N SER A 117 -12.82 5.62 -3.33
CA SER A 117 -13.30 6.92 -2.86
C SER A 117 -14.67 6.81 -2.13
N ALA A 118 -14.86 5.90 -1.17
CA ALA A 118 -16.08 5.69 -0.41
C ALA A 118 -16.33 6.78 0.65
N LEU A 119 -15.38 7.70 0.87
CA LEU A 119 -15.65 9.01 1.49
C LEU A 119 -16.01 10.11 0.47
N GLY A 120 -15.91 9.82 -0.83
CA GLY A 120 -16.34 10.66 -1.96
C GLY A 120 -17.61 10.17 -2.66
N LEU A 121 -18.22 9.07 -2.22
CA LEU A 121 -19.50 8.55 -2.74
C LEU A 121 -20.70 8.80 -1.81
N LEU A 122 -20.52 9.45 -0.66
CA LEU A 122 -21.65 9.96 0.13
C LEU A 122 -22.18 11.31 -0.39
N GLY A 123 -21.98 11.64 -1.67
CA GLY A 123 -22.27 12.99 -2.18
C GLY A 123 -22.50 13.16 -3.68
N ARG A 124 -22.80 12.10 -4.45
CA ARG A 124 -23.28 12.26 -5.83
C ARG A 124 -24.27 11.15 -6.19
N GLU A 125 -25.51 11.59 -6.45
CA GLU A 125 -26.61 10.90 -7.15
C GLU A 125 -27.63 10.13 -6.30
N GLU A 126 -28.28 10.85 -5.39
CA GLU A 126 -29.74 10.73 -5.16
C GLU A 126 -30.49 11.45 -6.31
N ASN A 127 -30.34 11.02 -7.57
CA ASN A 127 -31.08 11.62 -8.71
C ASN A 127 -31.57 10.64 -9.80
N ASP A 128 -31.79 9.36 -9.47
CA ASP A 128 -32.53 8.43 -10.34
C ASP A 128 -33.96 8.16 -9.81
N ARG A 129 -34.62 9.19 -9.29
CA ARG A 129 -36.04 9.16 -8.88
C ARG A 129 -36.92 10.01 -9.77
N MET A 130 -36.85 9.87 -11.10
CA MET A 130 -37.95 10.26 -12.00
C MET A 130 -37.86 9.48 -13.32
N ALA A 131 -38.38 8.26 -13.32
CA ALA A 131 -38.93 7.62 -14.51
C ALA A 131 -40.12 6.75 -14.08
N GLU A 132 -41.27 7.44 -13.98
CA GLU A 132 -42.61 6.94 -14.32
C GLU A 132 -43.10 5.65 -13.63
N ASP A 133 -43.65 5.86 -12.44
CA ASP A 133 -44.88 5.19 -12.02
C ASP A 133 -46.00 5.53 -13.03
N LEU A 134 -46.58 4.51 -13.68
CA LEU A 134 -48.00 4.36 -14.07
C LEU A 134 -48.15 3.13 -15.00
N GLY A 135 -48.62 2.00 -14.46
CA GLY A 135 -48.87 0.81 -15.29
C GLY A 135 -49.29 -0.46 -14.58
N THR A 136 -50.32 -0.37 -13.74
CA THR A 136 -51.03 -1.48 -13.07
C THR A 136 -51.46 -2.63 -14.00
N SER A 137 -51.21 -3.89 -13.60
CA SER A 137 -52.24 -4.92 -13.31
C SER A 137 -51.79 -6.36 -13.64
N SER A 138 -51.95 -7.23 -12.63
CA SER A 138 -51.93 -8.69 -12.74
C SER A 138 -53.18 -9.21 -13.49
N ALA A 139 -53.02 -10.28 -14.29
CA ALA A 139 -54.09 -11.24 -14.58
C ALA A 139 -53.52 -12.59 -15.03
N HIS A 140 -53.97 -13.64 -14.34
CA HIS A 140 -53.93 -15.06 -14.72
C HIS A 140 -54.84 -15.32 -15.93
N VAL A 141 -54.54 -16.33 -16.77
CA VAL A 141 -55.44 -17.37 -17.33
C VAL A 141 -54.74 -18.14 -18.46
N ASP A 142 -54.84 -19.47 -18.40
CA ASP A 142 -54.41 -20.48 -19.38
C ASP A 142 -55.01 -20.29 -20.79
N THR A 143 -54.36 -20.86 -21.82
CA THR A 143 -54.89 -21.94 -22.71
C THR A 143 -54.28 -21.90 -24.14
N ALA A 144 -53.73 -23.06 -24.54
CA ALA A 144 -53.67 -23.71 -25.86
C ALA A 144 -52.95 -23.11 -27.11
N ASP A 145 -52.07 -23.97 -27.63
CA ASP A 145 -51.93 -24.49 -29.00
C ASP A 145 -51.45 -23.66 -30.20
N ALA A 146 -50.48 -24.30 -30.86
CA ALA A 146 -50.32 -24.54 -32.31
C ALA A 146 -49.27 -23.76 -33.15
N ASP A 147 -48.50 -24.60 -33.86
CA ASP A 147 -47.77 -24.45 -35.12
C ASP A 147 -46.41 -23.71 -35.18
N GLY A 148 -45.36 -24.54 -35.28
CA GLY A 148 -44.76 -24.84 -36.59
C GLY A 148 -43.76 -23.83 -37.16
N GLY A 149 -42.49 -24.21 -37.25
CA GLY A 149 -41.51 -23.47 -38.05
C GLY A 149 -40.06 -23.82 -37.75
N SER A 150 -39.56 -24.86 -38.39
CA SER A 150 -38.14 -25.21 -38.53
C SER A 150 -37.40 -24.21 -39.42
N ASP A 151 -36.24 -23.70 -38.97
CA ASP A 151 -35.20 -23.17 -39.87
C ASP A 151 -33.78 -23.52 -39.36
N PRO A 152 -32.98 -24.29 -40.11
CA PRO A 152 -31.62 -24.68 -39.77
C PRO A 152 -30.60 -23.76 -40.46
N SER A 153 -29.97 -22.83 -39.73
CA SER A 153 -28.62 -22.32 -40.04
C SER A 153 -28.22 -21.16 -39.12
N LEU A 154 -27.57 -21.48 -38.01
CA LEU A 154 -26.63 -20.57 -37.37
C LEU A 154 -25.37 -21.37 -37.01
N ASP A 155 -24.57 -21.63 -38.03
CA ASP A 155 -23.14 -21.90 -37.89
C ASP A 155 -22.42 -20.55 -38.04
N PHE A 156 -22.04 -19.97 -36.91
CA PHE A 156 -21.00 -18.94 -36.84
C PHE A 156 -20.19 -19.13 -35.55
N SER A 157 -19.16 -19.96 -35.68
CA SER A 157 -17.80 -19.75 -35.16
C SER A 157 -17.68 -19.14 -33.75
N VAL A 158 -17.57 -20.02 -32.76
CA VAL A 158 -16.87 -19.76 -31.50
C VAL A 158 -15.76 -20.82 -31.39
N LEU A 159 -14.62 -20.44 -30.81
CA LEU A 159 -13.35 -21.19 -30.65
C LEU A 159 -12.50 -21.20 -31.95
N GLU A 160 -11.24 -20.75 -31.97
CA GLU A 160 -10.18 -20.99 -31.00
C GLU A 160 -9.21 -19.80 -30.86
N CYS A 161 -8.97 -19.40 -29.61
CA CYS A 161 -7.73 -18.75 -29.18
C CYS A 161 -6.65 -19.83 -28.98
N TRP A 162 -5.38 -19.42 -29.12
CA TRP A 162 -4.11 -20.02 -28.65
C TRP A 162 -3.17 -20.47 -29.77
N ASN A 163 -2.25 -19.57 -30.14
CA ASN A 163 -0.91 -19.97 -30.55
C ASN A 163 0.10 -18.84 -30.33
N SER A 164 0.91 -18.94 -29.29
CA SER A 164 2.30 -18.42 -29.27
C SER A 164 3.07 -18.99 -28.08
N ILE A 165 3.68 -20.16 -28.30
CA ILE A 165 4.96 -20.59 -27.70
C ILE A 165 5.81 -21.11 -28.85
#